data_AF-A0A519ZRT7-F1
#
_entry.id   AF-A0A519ZRT7-F1
#
_cell.length_a   1.000
_cell.length_b   1.000
_cell.length_c   1.000
_cell.angle_alpha   90.00
_cell.angle_beta   90.00
_cell.angle_gamma   90.00
#
_symmetry.space_group_name_H-M   'P 1'
#
loop_
_entity.id
_entity.type
_entity.pdbx_description
1 polymer ?
#
loop_
_entity_poly.entity_id
_entity_poly.type
_entity_poly.pdbx_seq_one_letter_code
_entity_poly.pdbx_strand_id
1 'polypeptide(L)'
;MRLNLRFHFLTFAFWLGLLSLPMLLASCGGSGDQTGTSTAGAIKQPIAVAGPAPRLDSLYIIRAMQANAHFKAQERWARKFYRERGFRLGWFKDHQLVPQAETMLGVIAKAKDDGLDPKKYQDSGLPKLLAEFKTVQDSARRNQLERQIDVALSGTYFSWASDYYRGVANPRDTKNDAWKVKHNKIKLDRALLTILRERESTY
;
A
#
# COMPACT_ATOMS: atom_id res chain seq x y z
N MET A 1 54.05 1.03 13.16
CA MET A 1 53.63 2.12 14.08
C MET A 1 52.10 2.15 14.06
N ARG A 2 51.44 1.60 15.09
CA ARG A 2 49.98 1.43 15.16
C ARG A 2 49.45 2.34 16.26
N LEU A 3 48.56 3.28 15.93
CA LEU A 3 47.90 4.15 16.90
C LEU A 3 46.44 3.72 17.03
N ASN A 4 46.12 3.03 18.13
CA ASN A 4 44.75 2.73 18.55
C ASN A 4 44.30 3.87 19.46
N LEU A 5 43.22 4.59 19.09
CA LEU A 5 42.58 5.57 19.95
C LEU A 5 41.27 4.98 20.48
N ARG A 6 41.32 4.50 21.74
CA ARG A 6 40.16 4.07 22.51
C ARG A 6 39.68 5.26 23.34
N PHE A 7 38.47 5.73 23.10
CA PHE A 7 37.79 6.65 24.02
C PHE A 7 36.95 5.85 25.01
N HIS A 8 37.42 5.81 26.26
CA HIS A 8 36.64 5.44 27.44
C HIS A 8 36.61 6.65 28.36
N PHE A 9 35.44 7.26 28.52
CA PHE A 9 35.12 8.19 29.60
C PHE A 9 34.00 7.49 30.42
N LEU A 10 34.34 6.92 31.57
CA LEU A 10 34.06 7.44 32.93
C LEU A 10 32.55 7.75 33.15
N THR A 11 31.72 6.84 33.69
CA THR A 11 31.47 6.50 35.11
C THR A 11 31.25 7.69 36.07
N PHE A 12 30.00 7.92 36.48
CA PHE A 12 29.53 8.35 37.82
C PHE A 12 28.00 8.16 37.83
N ALA A 13 27.45 7.07 38.37
CA ALA A 13 27.18 6.77 39.78
C ALA A 13 26.03 7.59 40.40
N PHE A 14 25.04 6.82 40.90
CA PHE A 14 24.04 7.16 41.93
C PHE A 14 22.93 8.16 41.60
N TRP A 15 21.70 7.64 41.48
CA TRP A 15 20.59 8.07 42.36
C TRP A 15 19.57 6.93 42.47
N LEU A 16 19.71 6.15 43.55
CA LEU A 16 18.64 5.33 44.12
C LEU A 16 17.66 6.28 44.83
N GLY A 17 16.38 6.18 44.50
CA GLY A 17 15.28 6.80 45.26
C GLY A 17 14.13 5.81 45.42
N LEU A 18 14.15 5.05 46.52
CA LEU A 18 13.02 4.29 47.09
C LEU A 18 11.80 5.21 47.30
N LEU A 19 10.56 4.87 46.92
CA LEU A 19 9.61 3.92 47.53
C LEU A 19 8.89 4.46 48.79
N SER A 20 7.64 4.95 48.62
CA SER A 20 6.52 4.93 49.58
C SER A 20 5.27 5.64 48.99
N LEU A 21 4.27 4.91 48.45
CA LEU A 21 3.00 4.42 49.06
C LEU A 21 1.83 5.47 49.08
N PRO A 22 0.54 5.08 49.24
CA PRO A 22 -0.56 5.34 48.29
C PRO A 22 -1.79 6.08 48.91
N MET A 23 -2.75 6.55 48.10
CA MET A 23 -4.21 6.42 48.38
C MET A 23 -5.12 7.08 47.32
N LEU A 24 -6.04 6.24 46.82
CA LEU A 24 -7.46 6.45 46.47
C LEU A 24 -8.03 7.88 46.46
N LEU A 25 -8.67 8.27 45.35
CA LEU A 25 -10.04 8.80 45.34
C LEU A 25 -10.76 8.44 44.02
N ALA A 26 -12.00 7.98 44.17
CA ALA A 26 -12.97 7.74 43.12
C ALA A 26 -13.56 9.05 42.58
N SER A 27 -13.94 9.09 41.29
CA SER A 27 -15.04 9.95 40.84
C SER A 27 -15.69 9.40 39.57
N CYS A 28 -17.03 9.37 39.61
CA CYS A 28 -17.97 9.00 38.56
C CYS A 28 -17.97 9.94 37.35
N GLY A 29 -18.41 9.38 36.21
CA GLY A 29 -19.52 9.93 35.43
C GLY A 29 -19.25 11.15 34.55
N GLY A 30 -18.93 10.91 33.29
CA GLY A 30 -18.98 11.92 32.23
C GLY A 30 -19.15 11.27 30.87
N SER A 31 -20.40 11.02 30.48
CA SER A 31 -20.78 10.68 29.10
C SER A 31 -20.39 11.83 28.18
N GLY A 32 -19.23 11.69 27.53
CA GLY A 32 -18.79 12.56 26.45
C GLY A 32 -19.35 12.03 25.13
N ASP A 33 -20.53 12.50 24.77
CA ASP A 33 -21.11 12.35 23.44
C ASP A 33 -20.23 13.12 22.44
N GLN A 34 -19.44 12.40 21.63
CA GLN A 34 -18.77 12.98 20.47
C GLN A 34 -19.60 12.70 19.23
N THR A 35 -20.59 13.56 19.03
CA THR A 35 -21.12 13.88 17.70
C THR A 35 -20.02 14.62 16.92
N GLY A 36 -19.47 13.94 15.91
CA GLY A 36 -18.36 14.43 15.11
C GLY A 36 -18.33 13.81 13.71
N THR A 37 -19.26 14.29 12.89
CA THR A 37 -19.15 14.41 11.42
C THR A 37 -18.84 13.14 10.62
N SER A 38 -19.93 12.49 10.21
CA SER A 38 -19.99 11.62 9.03
C SER A 38 -19.33 12.27 7.81
N THR A 39 -18.12 11.84 7.48
CA THR A 39 -17.55 12.05 6.14
C THR A 39 -18.14 10.98 5.22
N ALA A 40 -18.89 11.46 4.24
CA ALA A 40 -19.51 10.67 3.19
C ALA A 40 -18.46 9.87 2.40
N GLY A 41 -18.78 8.62 2.08
CA GLY A 41 -18.05 7.81 1.09
C GLY A 41 -17.63 6.41 1.53
N ALA A 42 -17.76 6.03 2.80
CA ALA A 42 -17.43 4.66 3.22
C ALA A 42 -18.41 3.66 2.57
N ILE A 43 -17.90 2.77 1.72
CA ILE A 43 -18.60 1.56 1.29
C ILE A 43 -18.86 0.70 2.53
N LYS A 44 -19.98 0.93 3.22
CA LYS A 44 -20.49 0.03 4.26
C LYS A 44 -21.20 -1.13 3.54
N GLN A 45 -20.54 -2.28 3.49
CA GLN A 45 -21.09 -3.52 2.93
C GLN A 45 -21.55 -4.46 4.04
N PRO A 46 -22.65 -5.22 3.84
CA PRO A 46 -23.24 -6.04 4.89
C PRO A 46 -22.43 -7.33 5.17
N ILE A 47 -22.23 -7.57 6.47
CA ILE A 47 -22.34 -8.81 7.29
C ILE A 47 -21.59 -10.09 6.85
N ALA A 48 -20.78 -10.58 7.80
CA ALA A 48 -20.28 -11.94 8.05
C ALA A 48 -19.64 -12.72 6.88
N VAL A 49 -18.38 -12.38 6.57
CA VAL A 49 -17.52 -13.30 5.81
C VAL A 49 -16.93 -14.31 6.79
N ALA A 50 -17.49 -15.51 6.83
CA ALA A 50 -17.21 -16.53 7.85
C ALA A 50 -15.86 -17.27 7.67
N GLY A 51 -14.95 -16.78 6.82
CA GLY A 51 -13.73 -17.48 6.43
C GLY A 51 -12.46 -16.67 6.65
N PRO A 52 -11.28 -17.31 6.59
CA PRO A 52 -10.01 -16.59 6.63
C PRO A 52 -9.80 -15.76 5.35
N ALA A 53 -9.16 -14.60 5.50
CA ALA A 53 -8.78 -13.75 4.37
C ALA A 53 -7.94 -14.54 3.35
N PRO A 54 -8.26 -14.47 2.04
CA PRO A 54 -7.53 -15.20 1.03
C PRO A 54 -6.08 -14.72 0.94
N ARG A 55 -5.19 -15.64 0.60
CA ARG A 55 -3.79 -15.33 0.28
C ARG A 55 -3.53 -15.54 -1.19
N LEU A 56 -2.46 -14.91 -1.66
CA LEU A 56 -1.93 -15.12 -3.00
C LEU A 56 -0.79 -16.14 -2.95
N ASP A 57 -0.37 -16.58 -4.13
CA ASP A 57 0.89 -17.29 -4.32
C ASP A 57 1.70 -16.62 -5.44
N SER A 58 2.98 -16.98 -5.53
CA SER A 58 3.89 -16.39 -6.53
C SER A 58 3.44 -16.62 -7.97
N LEU A 59 2.87 -17.79 -8.28
CA LEU A 59 2.44 -18.16 -9.62
C LEU A 59 1.18 -17.40 -10.02
N TYR A 60 0.23 -17.22 -9.10
CA TYR A 60 -0.95 -16.41 -9.28
C TYR A 60 -0.58 -14.98 -9.67
N ILE A 61 0.34 -14.36 -8.91
CA ILE A 61 0.81 -12.99 -9.17
C ILE A 61 1.46 -12.91 -10.56
N ILE A 62 2.36 -13.84 -10.89
CA ILE A 62 3.03 -13.86 -12.20
C ILE A 62 2.01 -13.94 -13.33
N ARG A 63 1.08 -14.88 -13.26
CA ARG A 63 0.06 -15.09 -14.31
C ARG A 63 -0.84 -13.86 -14.47
N ALA A 64 -1.34 -13.32 -13.36
CA ALA A 64 -2.21 -12.15 -13.38
C ALA A 64 -1.49 -10.91 -13.94
N MET A 65 -0.24 -10.66 -13.54
CA MET A 65 0.55 -9.55 -14.07
C MET A 65 0.93 -9.74 -15.55
N GLN A 66 1.11 -10.97 -16.02
CA GLN A 66 1.43 -11.26 -17.41
C GLN A 66 0.21 -11.20 -18.34
N ALA A 67 -1.00 -11.41 -17.82
CA ALA A 67 -2.24 -11.37 -18.60
C ALA A 67 -2.57 -9.97 -19.14
N ASN A 68 -2.09 -8.91 -18.49
CA ASN A 68 -2.25 -7.53 -18.94
C ASN A 68 -0.90 -6.98 -19.43
N ALA A 69 -0.85 -6.55 -20.70
CA ALA A 69 0.36 -6.04 -21.32
C ALA A 69 0.96 -4.84 -20.57
N HIS A 70 0.13 -3.97 -19.99
CA HIS A 70 0.56 -2.82 -19.21
C HIS A 70 1.15 -3.20 -17.85
N PHE A 71 0.75 -4.35 -17.30
CA PHE A 71 1.21 -4.85 -16.00
C PHE A 71 2.47 -5.70 -16.13
N LYS A 72 2.69 -6.35 -17.29
CA LYS A 72 3.80 -7.27 -17.52
C LYS A 72 5.17 -6.68 -17.14
N ALA A 73 5.42 -5.41 -17.48
CA ALA A 73 6.67 -4.72 -17.16
C ALA A 73 6.89 -4.52 -15.64
N GLN A 74 5.81 -4.61 -14.86
CA GLN A 74 5.78 -4.34 -13.42
C GLN A 74 5.69 -5.62 -12.57
N GLU A 75 5.66 -6.80 -13.17
CA GLU A 75 5.58 -8.11 -12.49
C GLU A 75 6.63 -8.25 -11.38
N ARG A 76 7.87 -7.80 -11.63
CA ARG A 76 8.94 -7.81 -10.64
C ARG A 76 8.61 -7.00 -9.38
N TRP A 77 7.96 -5.85 -9.52
CA TRP A 77 7.59 -5.00 -8.37
C TRP A 77 6.43 -5.62 -7.59
N ALA A 78 5.41 -6.13 -8.28
CA ALA A 78 4.31 -6.84 -7.65
C ALA A 78 4.79 -8.05 -6.84
N ARG A 79 5.68 -8.88 -7.39
CA ARG A 79 6.24 -10.02 -6.64
C ARG A 79 7.03 -9.62 -5.42
N LYS A 80 7.80 -8.54 -5.48
CA LYS A 80 8.53 -8.05 -4.30
C LYS A 80 7.58 -7.59 -3.22
N PHE A 81 6.58 -6.78 -3.60
CA PHE A 81 5.54 -6.30 -2.72
C PHE A 81 4.82 -7.46 -2.01
N TYR A 82 4.30 -8.43 -2.74
CA TYR A 82 3.58 -9.55 -2.11
C TYR A 82 4.48 -10.49 -1.32
N ARG A 83 5.72 -10.72 -1.74
CA ARG A 83 6.67 -11.54 -0.97
C ARG A 83 6.92 -10.93 0.41
N GLU A 84 7.13 -9.63 0.47
CA GLU A 84 7.36 -8.92 1.72
C GLU A 84 6.15 -8.99 2.66
N ARG A 85 4.94 -9.06 2.10
CA ARG A 85 3.69 -9.20 2.88
C ARG A 85 3.37 -10.63 3.31
N GLY A 86 4.22 -11.62 2.99
CA GLY A 86 3.87 -13.03 3.14
C GLY A 86 2.65 -13.43 2.30
N PHE A 87 2.50 -12.82 1.13
CA PHE A 87 1.41 -13.01 0.16
C PHE A 87 0.00 -12.67 0.67
N ARG A 88 -0.10 -11.85 1.72
CA ARG A 88 -1.37 -11.22 2.12
C ARG A 88 -1.78 -10.15 1.10
N LEU A 89 -3.09 -9.98 0.92
CA LEU A 89 -3.66 -8.92 0.09
C LEU A 89 -3.19 -7.54 0.56
N GLY A 90 -2.98 -6.63 -0.39
CA GLY A 90 -2.55 -5.24 -0.14
C GLY A 90 -3.70 -4.27 0.05
N TRP A 91 -4.78 -4.49 -0.69
CA TRP A 91 -5.92 -3.57 -0.82
C TRP A 91 -7.14 -4.04 -0.03
N PHE A 92 -7.03 -5.16 0.67
CA PHE A 92 -8.09 -5.70 1.50
C PHE A 92 -7.63 -5.87 2.95
N LYS A 93 -8.52 -5.50 3.87
CA LYS A 93 -8.42 -5.77 5.31
C LYS A 93 -9.75 -6.30 5.78
N ASP A 94 -9.75 -7.45 6.44
CA ASP A 94 -10.97 -8.08 6.99
C ASP A 94 -12.10 -8.21 5.95
N HIS A 95 -11.75 -8.65 4.74
CA HIS A 95 -12.66 -8.77 3.58
C HIS A 95 -13.30 -7.46 3.11
N GLN A 96 -12.71 -6.32 3.47
CA GLN A 96 -13.13 -4.99 3.06
C GLN A 96 -12.02 -4.31 2.27
N LEU A 97 -12.41 -3.60 1.21
CA LEU A 97 -11.49 -2.79 0.43
C LEU A 97 -11.02 -1.61 1.27
N VAL A 98 -9.72 -1.36 1.32
CA VAL A 98 -9.15 -0.24 2.06
C VAL A 98 -9.43 1.10 1.33
N PRO A 99 -9.69 2.21 2.04
CA PRO A 99 -10.05 3.50 1.42
C PRO A 99 -8.95 4.09 0.50
N GLN A 100 -7.71 3.64 0.69
CA GLN A 100 -6.58 4.00 -0.15
C GLN A 100 -6.75 3.53 -1.60
N ALA A 101 -7.53 2.46 -1.84
CA ALA A 101 -7.82 2.00 -3.20
C ALA A 101 -8.61 3.06 -3.98
N GLU A 102 -9.67 3.61 -3.39
CA GLU A 102 -10.47 4.67 -4.01
C GLU A 102 -9.67 5.95 -4.18
N THR A 103 -8.87 6.31 -3.16
CA THR A 103 -7.96 7.47 -3.22
C THR A 103 -6.99 7.33 -4.40
N MET A 104 -6.36 6.17 -4.55
CA MET A 104 -5.43 5.89 -5.64
C MET A 104 -6.14 6.00 -7.01
N LEU A 105 -7.30 5.37 -7.18
CA LEU A 105 -8.05 5.44 -8.43
C LEU A 105 -8.45 6.90 -8.77
N GLY A 106 -8.83 7.70 -7.76
CA GLY A 106 -9.12 9.11 -7.93
C GLY A 106 -7.92 9.95 -8.36
N VAL A 107 -6.73 9.68 -7.80
CA VAL A 107 -5.47 10.30 -8.24
C VAL A 107 -5.14 9.92 -9.69
N ILE A 108 -5.23 8.63 -10.03
CA ILE A 108 -4.94 8.15 -11.38
C ILE A 108 -5.92 8.72 -12.42
N ALA A 109 -7.19 8.88 -12.06
CA ALA A 109 -8.18 9.52 -12.93
C ALA A 109 -7.81 10.97 -13.30
N LYS A 110 -7.04 11.65 -12.44
CA LYS A 110 -6.53 13.01 -12.64
C LYS A 110 -5.08 13.05 -13.13
N ALA A 111 -4.49 11.92 -13.52
CA ALA A 111 -3.08 11.87 -13.94
C ALA A 111 -2.75 12.75 -15.16
N LYS A 112 -3.78 13.22 -15.89
CA LYS A 112 -3.63 14.24 -16.93
C LYS A 112 -3.06 15.56 -16.41
N ASP A 113 -3.35 15.92 -15.16
CA ASP A 113 -2.83 17.12 -14.52
C ASP A 113 -1.30 17.03 -14.33
N ASP A 114 -0.77 15.81 -14.24
CA ASP A 114 0.67 15.49 -14.19
C ASP A 114 1.28 15.22 -15.58
N GLY A 115 0.53 15.46 -16.67
CA GLY A 115 0.97 15.19 -18.04
C GLY A 115 0.99 13.72 -18.45
N LEU A 116 0.32 12.83 -17.71
CA LEU A 116 0.15 11.42 -18.03
C LEU A 116 -1.20 11.14 -18.69
N ASP A 117 -1.36 9.99 -19.33
CA ASP A 117 -2.67 9.55 -19.86
C ASP A 117 -3.35 8.59 -18.88
N PRO A 118 -4.44 8.99 -18.19
CA PRO A 118 -5.19 8.14 -17.27
C PRO A 118 -5.64 6.81 -17.90
N LYS A 119 -5.98 6.81 -19.19
CA LYS A 119 -6.50 5.63 -19.89
C LYS A 119 -5.47 4.51 -19.99
N LYS A 120 -4.17 4.85 -19.93
CA LYS A 120 -3.06 3.89 -19.97
C LYS A 120 -3.00 3.00 -18.72
N TYR A 121 -3.56 3.45 -17.60
CA TYR A 121 -3.45 2.77 -16.30
C TYR A 121 -4.74 2.08 -15.85
N GLN A 122 -5.87 2.39 -16.50
CA GLN A 122 -7.16 1.82 -16.18
C GLN A 122 -7.26 0.38 -16.69
N ASP A 123 -7.45 -0.57 -15.78
CA ASP A 123 -7.84 -1.92 -16.14
C ASP A 123 -9.33 -1.93 -16.49
N SER A 124 -9.66 -2.27 -17.74
CA SER A 124 -11.05 -2.31 -18.21
C SER A 124 -11.90 -3.36 -17.50
N GLY A 125 -11.30 -4.39 -16.91
CA GLY A 125 -11.97 -5.41 -16.12
C GLY A 125 -12.23 -4.99 -14.66
N LEU A 126 -11.45 -4.06 -14.11
CA LEU A 126 -11.52 -3.68 -12.69
C LEU A 126 -12.89 -3.11 -12.28
N PRO A 127 -13.55 -2.21 -13.04
CA PRO A 127 -14.89 -1.74 -12.70
C PRO A 127 -15.91 -2.87 -12.57
N LYS A 128 -15.84 -3.88 -13.45
CA LYS A 128 -16.72 -5.04 -13.42
C LYS A 128 -16.46 -5.90 -12.17
N LEU A 129 -15.19 -6.14 -11.84
CA LEU A 129 -14.81 -6.90 -10.65
C LEU A 129 -15.29 -6.21 -9.36
N LEU A 130 -15.11 -4.89 -9.26
CA LEU A 130 -15.57 -4.10 -8.11
C LEU A 130 -17.10 -4.10 -8.00
N ALA A 131 -17.82 -4.03 -9.12
CA ALA A 131 -19.28 -4.10 -9.12
C ALA A 131 -19.79 -5.48 -8.63
N GLU A 132 -19.17 -6.57 -9.10
CA GLU A 132 -19.52 -7.93 -8.68
C GLU A 132 -19.20 -8.18 -7.20
N PHE A 133 -18.05 -7.69 -6.73
CA PHE A 133 -17.64 -7.79 -5.33
C PHE A 133 -18.63 -7.14 -4.36
N LYS A 134 -19.35 -6.10 -4.80
CA LYS A 134 -20.34 -5.41 -3.97
C LYS A 134 -21.62 -6.19 -3.74
N THR A 135 -21.90 -7.21 -4.55
CA THR A 135 -23.19 -7.93 -4.54
C THR A 135 -23.03 -9.40 -4.20
N VAL A 136 -21.84 -9.97 -4.42
CA VAL A 136 -21.54 -11.38 -4.15
C VAL A 136 -21.75 -11.73 -2.68
N GLN A 137 -22.54 -12.79 -2.44
CA GLN A 137 -22.75 -13.37 -1.10
C GLN A 137 -21.96 -14.68 -0.93
N ASP A 138 -21.67 -15.38 -2.02
CA ASP A 138 -20.89 -16.61 -1.99
C ASP A 138 -19.44 -16.34 -1.55
N SER A 139 -19.03 -16.98 -0.45
CA SER A 139 -17.72 -16.75 0.18
C SER A 139 -16.55 -17.17 -0.71
N ALA A 140 -16.69 -18.25 -1.48
CA ALA A 140 -15.62 -18.75 -2.35
C ALA A 140 -15.40 -17.80 -3.54
N ARG A 141 -16.48 -17.36 -4.18
CA ARG A 141 -16.46 -16.37 -5.26
C ARG A 141 -15.98 -15.03 -4.76
N ARG A 142 -16.40 -14.59 -3.57
CA ARG A 142 -15.90 -13.37 -2.93
C ARG A 142 -14.38 -13.43 -2.75
N ASN A 143 -13.86 -14.51 -2.18
CA ASN A 143 -12.42 -14.70 -2.00
C ASN A 143 -11.66 -14.68 -3.34
N GLN A 144 -12.24 -15.21 -4.42
CA GLN A 144 -11.66 -15.11 -5.75
C GLN A 144 -11.65 -13.68 -6.29
N LEU A 145 -12.74 -12.94 -6.10
CA LEU A 145 -12.85 -11.53 -6.49
C LEU A 145 -11.84 -10.68 -5.74
N GLU A 146 -11.68 -10.89 -4.43
CA GLU A 146 -10.66 -10.19 -3.62
C GLU A 146 -9.26 -10.37 -4.20
N ARG A 147 -8.86 -11.61 -4.53
CA ARG A 147 -7.56 -11.87 -5.17
C ARG A 147 -7.42 -11.17 -6.53
N GLN A 148 -8.47 -11.19 -7.34
CA GLN A 148 -8.47 -10.58 -8.68
C GLN A 148 -8.35 -9.05 -8.59
N ILE A 149 -9.17 -8.43 -7.74
CA ILE A 149 -9.17 -6.98 -7.50
C ILE A 149 -7.83 -6.53 -6.91
N ASP A 150 -7.29 -7.27 -5.96
CA ASP A 150 -6.05 -6.92 -5.28
C ASP A 150 -4.85 -6.85 -6.24
N VAL A 151 -4.72 -7.84 -7.14
CA VAL A 151 -3.66 -7.83 -8.14
C VAL A 151 -3.92 -6.79 -9.24
N ALA A 152 -5.16 -6.60 -9.66
CA ALA A 152 -5.51 -5.57 -10.64
C ALA A 152 -5.18 -4.15 -10.13
N LEU A 153 -5.54 -3.83 -8.88
CA LEU A 153 -5.19 -2.56 -8.23
C LEU A 153 -3.68 -2.39 -8.10
N SER A 154 -2.96 -3.45 -7.73
CA SER A 154 -1.50 -3.42 -7.67
C SER A 154 -0.87 -3.20 -9.05
N GLY A 155 -1.38 -3.85 -10.09
CA GLY A 155 -0.95 -3.65 -11.47
C GLY A 155 -1.14 -2.21 -11.93
N THR A 156 -2.36 -1.68 -11.74
CA THR A 156 -2.69 -0.27 -12.01
C THR A 156 -1.76 0.68 -11.26
N TYR A 157 -1.54 0.44 -9.97
CA TYR A 157 -0.60 1.23 -9.17
C TYR A 157 0.80 1.23 -9.76
N PHE A 158 1.40 0.04 -10.00
CA PHE A 158 2.80 -0.01 -10.41
C PHE A 158 3.02 0.57 -11.81
N SER A 159 2.05 0.41 -12.71
CA SER A 159 2.12 0.99 -14.04
C SER A 159 2.07 2.52 -13.99
N TRP A 160 1.15 3.09 -13.21
CA TRP A 160 1.10 4.54 -12.98
C TRP A 160 2.33 5.05 -12.23
N ALA A 161 2.69 4.43 -11.11
CA ALA A 161 3.78 4.87 -10.24
C ALA A 161 5.15 4.81 -10.95
N SER A 162 5.33 3.87 -11.89
CA SER A 162 6.52 3.84 -12.73
C SER A 162 6.65 5.13 -13.54
N ASP A 163 5.59 5.53 -14.26
CA ASP A 163 5.61 6.72 -15.10
C ASP A 163 5.64 8.01 -14.25
N TYR A 164 4.88 8.05 -13.15
CA TYR A 164 4.80 9.21 -12.26
C TYR A 164 6.14 9.49 -11.56
N TYR A 165 6.74 8.49 -10.90
CA TYR A 165 7.95 8.73 -10.12
C TYR A 165 9.24 8.65 -10.94
N ARG A 166 9.27 7.84 -12.01
CA ARG A 166 10.49 7.62 -12.80
C ARG A 166 10.47 8.29 -14.16
N GLY A 167 9.35 8.89 -14.53
CA GLY A 167 9.15 9.49 -15.85
C GLY A 167 8.75 8.48 -16.91
N VAL A 168 8.11 8.98 -17.97
CA VAL A 168 7.71 8.20 -19.15
C VAL A 168 8.89 7.98 -20.11
N ALA A 169 9.85 8.91 -20.14
CA ALA A 169 11.02 8.83 -21.01
C ALA A 169 11.96 7.72 -20.55
N ASN A 170 12.40 6.86 -21.48
CA ASN A 170 13.42 5.86 -21.20
C ASN A 170 14.82 6.48 -21.41
N PRO A 171 15.63 6.70 -20.36
CA PRO A 171 16.96 7.30 -20.52
C PRO A 171 17.97 6.39 -21.24
N ARG A 172 17.59 5.13 -21.50
CA ARG A 172 18.38 4.19 -22.32
C ARG A 172 17.97 4.22 -23.79
N ASP A 173 16.96 5.02 -24.16
CA ASP A 173 16.68 5.28 -25.56
C ASP A 173 17.79 6.21 -26.08
N THR A 174 18.77 5.61 -26.76
CA THR A 174 19.97 6.28 -27.33
C THR A 174 19.63 7.20 -28.50
N LYS A 175 18.36 7.54 -28.68
CA LYS A 175 17.87 8.47 -29.71
C LYS A 175 17.83 9.91 -29.20
N ASN A 176 17.98 10.14 -27.90
CA ASN A 176 17.91 11.47 -27.30
C ASN A 176 19.10 11.74 -26.37
N ASP A 177 20.30 11.72 -26.96
CA ASP A 177 21.58 11.86 -26.25
C ASP A 177 21.80 13.27 -25.65
N ALA A 178 20.95 14.24 -26.02
CA ALA A 178 21.02 15.62 -25.55
C ALA A 178 20.52 15.80 -24.10
N TRP A 179 19.68 14.90 -23.58
CA TRP A 179 19.05 15.04 -22.26
C TRP A 179 19.52 13.94 -21.29
N LYS A 180 20.66 14.18 -20.62
CA LYS A 180 21.20 13.29 -19.57
C LYS A 180 20.59 13.59 -18.20
N VAL A 181 19.33 13.20 -17.99
CA VAL A 181 18.67 13.33 -16.68
C VAL A 181 18.98 12.12 -15.79
N LYS A 182 19.38 12.38 -14.54
CA LYS A 182 19.61 11.33 -13.54
C LYS A 182 18.28 10.64 -13.21
N HIS A 183 18.21 9.32 -13.41
CA HIS A 183 17.02 8.54 -13.10
C HIS A 183 16.65 8.56 -11.62
N ASN A 184 15.34 8.60 -11.34
CA ASN A 184 14.84 8.36 -10.00
C ASN A 184 14.98 6.86 -9.63
N LYS A 185 15.62 6.58 -8.50
CA LYS A 185 15.88 5.22 -7.98
C LYS A 185 14.81 4.72 -7.00
N ILE A 186 13.66 5.39 -6.93
CA ILE A 186 12.56 5.01 -6.04
C ILE A 186 12.21 3.51 -6.19
N LYS A 187 11.95 2.83 -5.08
CA LYS A 187 11.49 1.43 -5.06
C LYS A 187 9.97 1.41 -5.00
N LEU A 188 9.30 0.98 -6.08
CA LEU A 188 7.84 1.08 -6.17
C LEU A 188 7.12 0.15 -5.18
N ASP A 189 7.68 -1.04 -4.92
CA ASP A 189 7.18 -1.96 -3.87
C ASP A 189 7.12 -1.28 -2.50
N ARG A 190 8.11 -0.45 -2.21
CA ARG A 190 8.23 0.31 -0.97
C ARG A 190 7.31 1.52 -0.92
N ALA A 191 7.17 2.23 -2.03
CA ALA A 191 6.23 3.34 -2.14
C ALA A 191 4.79 2.87 -1.93
N LEU A 192 4.42 1.68 -2.45
CA LEU A 192 3.10 1.11 -2.22
C LEU A 192 2.82 0.82 -0.74
N LEU A 193 3.77 0.24 -0.02
CA LEU A 193 3.63 -0.02 1.42
C LEU A 193 3.40 1.28 2.21
N THR A 194 4.04 2.39 1.81
CA THR A 194 3.81 3.70 2.41
C THR A 194 2.41 4.24 2.11
N ILE A 195 1.93 4.11 0.86
CA ILE A 195 0.56 4.51 0.49
C ILE A 195 -0.48 3.73 1.29
N LEU A 196 -0.26 2.44 1.50
CA LEU A 196 -1.09 1.58 2.34
C LEU A 196 -0.94 1.85 3.84
N ARG A 197 -0.09 2.80 4.24
CA ARG A 197 0.22 3.16 5.64
C ARG A 197 0.79 2.01 6.47
N GLU A 198 1.45 1.06 5.82
CA GLU A 198 2.08 -0.07 6.49
C GLU A 198 3.57 0.12 6.75
N ARG A 199 4.11 1.24 6.26
CA ARG A 199 5.48 1.66 6.48
C ARG A 199 5.55 3.17 6.52
N GLU A 200 6.33 3.71 7.45
CA GLU A 200 6.67 5.13 7.48
C GLU A 200 7.52 5.55 6.27
N SER A 201 7.18 6.71 5.71
CA SER A 201 7.96 7.32 4.64
C SER A 201 9.34 7.68 5.16
N THR A 202 10.37 6.99 4.66
CA THR A 202 11.77 7.33 4.94
C THR A 202 12.31 8.11 3.74
N TYR A 203 11.88 9.36 3.62
CA TYR A 203 12.37 10.34 2.66
C TYR A 203 12.75 11.62 3.39
#